data_AF-A0A0X3NRB3-F1
#
_entry.id   AF-A0A0X3NRB3-F1
#
_cell.length_a   1.000
_cell.length_b   1.000
_cell.length_c   1.000
_cell.angle_alpha   90.00
_cell.angle_beta   90.00
_cell.angle_gamma   90.00
#
_symmetry.space_group_name_H-M   'P 1'
#
loop_
_entity.id
_entity.type
_entity.pdbx_description
1 polymer ?
#
loop_
_entity_poly.entity_id
_entity_poly.type
_entity_poly.pdbx_seq_one_letter_code
_entity_poly.pdbx_strand_id
1 'polypeptide(L)'
;MKLVWTLAAGFLYCEVFSVVFLLLPFISVKRWNAVFNSRAVRIVSSNASFYFNACIVLLTALFFESIRKIWTHSAALSELKRHPEDFNTETETIFLKRMFKAQRNLYISALSLFLCFVIHRLTKLIADQASMLADQQAASEALNCRSPPSASLAPGNQIVSSRQSLTRSGSLEEEIAELKAQIEITIEEKRLAGSDLREARTLVAQLTKDYAEIVAKHDALKLELQSRLSAPTGQ
;
A
#
# COMPACT_ATOMS: atom_id res chain seq x y z
N MET A 1 -7.12 21.17 -20.68
CA MET A 1 -7.82 19.98 -21.23
C MET A 1 -6.87 18.91 -21.78
N LYS A 2 -6.01 19.14 -22.78
CA LYS A 2 -5.11 18.09 -23.32
C LYS A 2 -3.97 17.68 -22.37
N LEU A 3 -3.42 18.61 -21.59
CA LEU A 3 -2.25 18.39 -20.73
C LEU A 3 -2.45 17.31 -19.66
N VAL A 4 -3.61 17.29 -18.99
CA VAL A 4 -3.94 16.29 -17.96
C VAL A 4 -3.97 14.88 -18.55
N TRP A 5 -4.49 14.71 -19.75
CA TRP A 5 -4.53 13.41 -20.43
C TRP A 5 -3.18 12.98 -20.98
N THR A 6 -2.34 13.94 -21.41
CA THR A 6 -0.94 13.67 -21.76
C THR A 6 -0.14 13.24 -20.53
N LEU A 7 -0.37 13.89 -19.38
CA LEU A 7 0.27 13.51 -18.11
C LEU A 7 -0.20 12.13 -17.65
N ALA A 8 -1.49 11.83 -17.74
CA ALA A 8 -2.03 10.50 -17.44
C ALA A 8 -1.44 9.41 -18.34
N ALA A 9 -1.27 9.70 -19.64
CA ALA A 9 -0.59 8.78 -20.56
C ALA A 9 0.91 8.60 -20.21
N GLY A 10 1.60 9.69 -19.85
CA GLY A 10 2.99 9.62 -19.40
C GLY A 10 3.14 8.77 -18.14
N PHE A 11 2.24 8.95 -17.18
CA PHE A 11 2.20 8.16 -15.96
C PHE A 11 1.96 6.68 -16.25
N LEU A 12 1.02 6.34 -17.14
CA LEU A 12 0.80 4.97 -17.60
C LEU A 12 2.07 4.36 -18.21
N TYR A 13 2.83 5.10 -19.02
CA TYR A 13 4.09 4.60 -19.58
C TYR A 13 5.15 4.34 -18.51
N CYS A 14 5.26 5.21 -17.50
CA CYS A 14 6.13 4.99 -16.36
C CYS A 14 5.73 3.74 -15.56
N GLU A 15 4.44 3.49 -15.39
CA GLU A 15 3.93 2.28 -14.72
C GLU A 15 4.24 1.03 -15.52
N VAL A 16 3.97 1.02 -16.84
CA VAL A 16 4.30 -0.11 -17.71
C VAL A 16 5.80 -0.41 -17.64
N PHE A 17 6.64 0.63 -17.70
CA PHE A 17 8.08 0.48 -17.55
C PHE A 17 8.45 -0.11 -16.18
N SER A 18 7.83 0.36 -15.10
CA SER A 18 8.06 -0.15 -13.74
C SER A 18 7.63 -1.61 -13.58
N VAL A 19 6.50 -2.01 -14.17
CA VAL A 19 6.03 -3.40 -14.17
C VAL A 19 6.98 -4.29 -14.96
N VAL A 20 7.38 -3.89 -16.17
CA VAL A 20 8.36 -4.64 -16.97
C VAL A 20 9.68 -4.77 -16.21
N PHE A 21 10.13 -3.70 -15.57
CA PHE A 21 11.33 -3.70 -14.73
C PHE A 21 11.22 -4.62 -13.51
N LEU A 22 10.05 -4.68 -12.85
CA LEU A 22 9.81 -5.59 -11.72
C LEU A 22 9.64 -7.05 -12.15
N LEU A 23 9.03 -7.31 -13.31
CA LEU A 23 8.82 -8.65 -13.84
C LEU A 23 10.08 -9.25 -14.49
N LEU A 24 11.10 -8.42 -14.76
CA LEU A 24 12.34 -8.87 -15.37
C LEU A 24 13.01 -9.92 -14.47
N PRO A 25 13.15 -11.19 -14.93
CA PRO A 25 13.74 -12.27 -14.14
C PRO A 25 15.26 -12.08 -13.92
N PHE A 26 15.84 -10.99 -14.41
CA PHE A 26 17.28 -10.73 -14.40
C PHE A 26 17.81 -10.21 -13.05
N ILE A 27 16.92 -9.68 -12.19
CA ILE A 27 17.31 -9.16 -10.87
C ILE A 27 16.88 -10.16 -9.78
N SER A 28 17.85 -10.91 -9.27
CA SER A 28 17.66 -11.78 -8.09
C SER A 28 17.16 -10.98 -6.89
N VAL A 29 16.28 -11.60 -6.07
CA VAL A 29 15.72 -11.05 -4.82
C VAL A 29 16.82 -10.48 -3.90
N LYS A 30 18.03 -11.06 -3.92
CA LYS A 30 19.18 -10.55 -3.16
C LYS A 30 19.63 -9.13 -3.60
N ARG A 31 19.60 -8.85 -4.90
CA ARG A 31 19.95 -7.53 -5.45
C ARG A 31 18.86 -6.51 -5.14
N TRP A 32 17.59 -6.92 -5.23
CA TRP A 32 16.47 -6.10 -4.76
C TRP A 32 16.62 -5.77 -3.28
N ASN A 33 16.93 -6.74 -2.41
CA ASN A 33 17.14 -6.48 -0.98
C ASN A 33 18.26 -5.45 -0.73
N ALA A 34 19.40 -5.56 -1.42
CA ALA A 34 20.48 -4.58 -1.31
C ALA A 34 20.07 -3.18 -1.78
N VAL A 35 19.25 -3.08 -2.83
CA VAL A 35 18.69 -1.81 -3.31
C VAL A 35 17.65 -1.27 -2.34
N PHE A 36 16.74 -2.09 -1.83
CA PHE A 36 15.71 -1.70 -0.85
C PHE A 36 16.30 -1.30 0.51
N ASN A 37 17.40 -1.92 0.91
CA ASN A 37 18.10 -1.59 2.15
C ASN A 37 19.09 -0.42 2.00
N SER A 38 19.19 0.16 0.79
CA SER A 38 19.99 1.37 0.57
C SER A 38 19.34 2.59 1.19
N ARG A 39 20.16 3.54 1.63
CA ARG A 39 19.73 4.82 2.25
C ARG A 39 18.74 5.60 1.36
N ALA A 40 18.90 5.50 0.04
CA ALA A 40 18.03 6.14 -0.94
C ALA A 40 16.61 5.55 -0.91
N VAL A 41 16.49 4.23 -0.86
CA VAL A 41 15.18 3.57 -0.83
C VAL A 41 14.50 3.72 0.52
N ARG A 42 15.23 3.86 1.63
CA ARG A 42 14.64 4.15 2.94
C ARG A 42 14.02 5.57 3.04
N ILE A 43 14.64 6.56 2.41
CA ILE A 43 14.09 7.92 2.28
C ILE A 43 12.88 7.92 1.35
N VAL A 44 13.00 7.20 0.22
CA VAL A 44 11.88 7.04 -0.71
C VAL A 44 10.74 6.28 -0.05
N SER A 45 10.97 5.19 0.67
CA SER A 45 9.91 4.36 1.28
C SER A 45 9.14 5.10 2.37
N SER A 46 9.82 5.92 3.18
CA SER A 46 9.18 6.78 4.20
C SER A 46 8.09 7.67 3.59
N ASN A 47 8.34 8.24 2.41
CA ASN A 47 7.38 9.15 1.77
C ASN A 47 6.62 8.50 0.61
N ALA A 48 7.05 7.33 0.13
CA ALA A 48 6.47 6.64 -1.03
C ALA A 48 5.03 6.22 -0.75
N SER A 49 4.71 5.78 0.46
CA SER A 49 3.33 5.43 0.82
C SER A 49 2.39 6.63 0.69
N PHE A 50 2.85 7.83 1.05
CA PHE A 50 2.07 9.06 0.89
C PHE A 50 1.89 9.42 -0.59
N TYR A 51 2.97 9.44 -1.38
CA TYR A 51 2.90 9.72 -2.82
C TYR A 51 2.08 8.68 -3.58
N PHE A 52 2.22 7.40 -3.22
CA PHE A 52 1.47 6.30 -3.82
C PHE A 52 -0.03 6.42 -3.55
N ASN A 53 -0.41 6.72 -2.30
CA ASN A 53 -1.81 6.97 -1.95
C ASN A 53 -2.37 8.21 -2.66
N ALA A 54 -1.59 9.29 -2.74
CA ALA A 54 -1.97 10.50 -3.48
C ALA A 54 -2.18 10.21 -4.98
N CYS A 55 -1.30 9.40 -5.60
CA CYS A 55 -1.45 8.95 -6.98
C CYS A 55 -2.73 8.12 -7.18
N ILE A 56 -3.06 7.19 -6.27
CA ILE A 56 -4.30 6.41 -6.34
C ILE A 56 -5.53 7.32 -6.29
N VAL A 57 -5.57 8.27 -5.36
CA VAL A 57 -6.68 9.21 -5.25
C VAL A 57 -6.83 10.04 -6.53
N LEU A 58 -5.71 10.54 -7.07
CA LEU A 58 -5.69 11.28 -8.32
C LEU A 58 -6.20 10.44 -9.51
N LEU A 59 -5.70 9.22 -9.68
CA LEU A 59 -6.11 8.32 -10.76
C LEU A 59 -7.60 7.94 -10.65
N THR A 60 -8.08 7.70 -9.43
CA THR A 60 -9.48 7.41 -9.17
C THR A 60 -10.36 8.61 -9.53
N ALA A 61 -9.93 9.84 -9.21
CA ALA A 61 -10.63 11.05 -9.61
C ALA A 61 -10.67 11.21 -11.14
N LEU A 62 -9.57 10.96 -11.86
CA LEU A 62 -9.52 10.99 -13.33
C LEU A 62 -10.41 9.91 -13.96
N PHE A 63 -10.45 8.74 -13.36
CA PHE A 63 -11.32 7.64 -13.79
C PHE A 63 -12.79 8.03 -13.63
N PHE A 64 -13.18 8.59 -12.48
CA PHE A 64 -14.55 9.06 -12.25
C PHE A 64 -14.93 10.23 -13.17
N GLU A 65 -14.01 11.16 -13.44
CA GLU A 65 -14.21 12.24 -14.39
C GLU A 65 -14.47 11.69 -15.82
N SER A 66 -13.77 10.63 -16.21
CA SER A 66 -13.99 9.96 -17.50
C SER A 66 -15.35 9.30 -17.60
N ILE A 67 -15.77 8.59 -16.54
CA ILE A 67 -17.10 7.98 -16.46
C ILE A 67 -18.18 9.06 -16.57
N ARG A 68 -18.06 10.13 -15.77
CA ARG A 68 -19.02 11.22 -15.79
C ARG A 68 -19.13 11.85 -17.18
N LYS A 69 -18.01 12.05 -17.88
CA LYS A 69 -17.99 12.57 -19.25
C LYS A 69 -18.68 11.63 -20.24
N ILE A 70 -18.47 10.32 -20.13
CA ILE A 70 -19.15 9.34 -20.99
C ILE A 70 -20.65 9.37 -20.77
N TRP A 71 -21.11 9.37 -19.51
CA TRP A 71 -22.53 9.40 -19.19
C TRP A 71 -23.18 10.71 -19.64
N THR A 72 -22.51 11.85 -19.39
CA THR A 72 -23.01 13.18 -19.78
C THR A 72 -23.11 13.29 -21.31
N HIS A 73 -22.08 12.84 -22.03
CA HIS A 73 -22.11 12.87 -23.51
C HIS A 73 -23.12 11.87 -24.07
N SER A 74 -23.31 10.72 -23.43
CA SER A 74 -24.32 9.71 -23.81
C SER A 74 -25.74 10.23 -23.64
N ALA A 75 -26.03 10.87 -22.51
CA ALA A 75 -27.31 11.53 -22.26
C ALA A 75 -27.58 12.63 -23.29
N ALA A 76 -26.61 13.52 -23.53
CA ALA A 76 -26.74 14.60 -24.52
C ALA A 76 -26.98 14.10 -25.95
N LEU A 77 -26.32 13.00 -26.35
CA LEU A 77 -26.56 12.38 -27.67
C LEU A 77 -27.98 11.76 -27.75
N SER A 78 -28.46 11.15 -26.66
CA SER A 78 -29.79 10.54 -26.62
C SER A 78 -30.92 11.57 -26.66
N GLU A 79 -30.71 12.75 -26.07
CA GLU A 79 -31.64 13.88 -26.10
C GLU A 79 -31.67 14.53 -27.48
N LEU A 80 -30.51 14.73 -28.10
CA LEU A 80 -30.41 15.24 -29.47
C LEU A 80 -31.10 14.31 -30.48
N LYS A 81 -31.01 12.99 -30.29
CA LYS A 81 -31.72 12.00 -31.12
C LYS A 81 -33.25 12.04 -30.97
N ARG A 82 -33.78 12.63 -29.89
CA ARG A 82 -35.23 12.80 -29.66
C ARG A 82 -35.81 14.05 -30.32
N HIS A 83 -34.98 15.02 -30.71
CA HIS A 83 -35.39 16.23 -31.42
C HIS A 83 -34.88 16.20 -32.88
N PRO A 84 -35.65 15.66 -33.84
CA PRO A 84 -35.20 15.48 -35.22
C PRO A 84 -35.10 16.78 -36.04
N GLU A 85 -35.65 17.91 -35.58
CA GLU A 85 -35.61 19.18 -36.32
C GLU A 85 -34.23 19.88 -36.32
N ASP A 86 -33.36 19.59 -35.34
CA ASP A 86 -31.97 20.11 -35.26
C ASP A 86 -30.93 19.04 -35.65
N PHE A 87 -31.38 17.88 -36.15
CA PHE A 87 -30.55 16.69 -36.34
C PHE A 87 -29.81 16.70 -37.68
N ASN A 88 -28.71 17.46 -37.75
CA ASN A 88 -27.76 17.35 -38.85
C ASN A 88 -26.78 16.19 -38.63
N THR A 89 -26.52 15.39 -39.67
CA THR A 89 -25.51 14.33 -39.70
C THR A 89 -24.13 14.82 -39.23
N GLU A 90 -23.80 16.08 -39.51
CA GLU A 90 -22.56 16.71 -39.04
C GLU A 90 -22.48 16.81 -37.51
N THR A 91 -23.57 17.16 -36.84
CA THR A 91 -23.65 17.28 -35.38
C THR A 91 -23.50 15.92 -34.72
N GLU A 92 -24.13 14.89 -35.26
CA GLU A 92 -23.98 13.50 -34.79
C GLU A 92 -22.50 13.07 -34.81
N THR A 93 -21.79 13.29 -35.93
CA THR A 93 -20.37 12.90 -36.02
C THR A 93 -19.49 13.62 -35.00
N ILE A 94 -19.81 14.86 -34.63
CA ILE A 94 -19.06 15.63 -33.62
C ILE A 94 -19.24 15.02 -32.23
N PHE A 95 -20.46 14.61 -31.88
CA PHE A 95 -20.73 13.95 -30.60
C PHE A 95 -20.09 12.56 -30.51
N LEU A 96 -20.22 11.74 -31.56
CA LEU A 96 -19.53 10.44 -31.67
C LEU A 96 -18.01 10.60 -31.50
N LYS A 97 -17.39 11.58 -32.19
CA LYS A 97 -15.96 11.89 -32.04
C LYS A 97 -15.58 12.23 -30.59
N ARG A 98 -16.42 12.98 -29.86
CA ARG A 98 -16.20 13.31 -28.45
C ARG A 98 -16.34 12.08 -27.54
N MET A 99 -17.29 11.19 -27.83
CA MET A 99 -17.46 9.92 -27.10
C MET A 99 -16.26 9.00 -27.25
N PHE A 100 -15.77 8.79 -28.48
CA PHE A 100 -14.58 7.96 -28.71
C PHE A 100 -13.35 8.50 -27.97
N LYS A 101 -13.21 9.82 -27.90
CA LYS A 101 -12.15 10.46 -27.12
C LYS A 101 -12.30 10.21 -25.62
N ALA A 102 -13.52 10.31 -25.08
CA ALA A 102 -13.79 10.04 -23.67
C ALA A 102 -13.59 8.56 -23.31
N GLN A 103 -13.99 7.65 -24.19
CA GLN A 103 -13.81 6.21 -24.05
C GLN A 103 -12.32 5.82 -24.02
N ARG A 104 -11.50 6.37 -24.93
CA ARG A 104 -10.04 6.14 -24.91
C ARG A 104 -9.41 6.64 -23.62
N ASN A 105 -9.81 7.82 -23.17
CA ASN A 105 -9.31 8.43 -21.94
C ASN A 105 -9.70 7.60 -20.70
N LEU A 106 -10.91 7.02 -20.68
CA LEU A 106 -11.33 6.08 -19.66
C LEU A 106 -10.40 4.86 -19.62
N TYR A 107 -10.11 4.22 -20.77
CA TYR A 107 -9.22 3.06 -20.81
C TYR A 107 -7.82 3.36 -20.29
N ILE A 108 -7.25 4.52 -20.66
CA ILE A 108 -5.93 4.95 -20.16
C ILE A 108 -5.96 5.07 -18.63
N SER A 109 -6.96 5.76 -18.08
CA SER A 109 -7.08 5.94 -16.62
C SER A 109 -7.35 4.62 -15.87
N ALA A 110 -8.17 3.75 -16.43
CA ALA A 110 -8.51 2.45 -15.84
C ALA A 110 -7.30 1.51 -15.81
N LEU A 111 -6.58 1.44 -16.94
CA LEU A 111 -5.38 0.62 -17.06
C LEU A 111 -4.29 1.12 -16.12
N SER A 112 -4.10 2.44 -16.03
CA SER A 112 -3.13 3.04 -15.13
C SER A 112 -3.47 2.73 -13.66
N LEU A 113 -4.72 2.93 -13.25
CA LEU A 113 -5.16 2.56 -11.91
C LEU A 113 -4.90 1.08 -11.59
N PHE A 114 -5.21 0.19 -12.54
CA PHE A 114 -4.95 -1.25 -12.39
C PHE A 114 -3.45 -1.56 -12.25
N LEU A 115 -2.60 -1.00 -13.11
CA LEU A 115 -1.15 -1.18 -13.03
C LEU A 115 -0.58 -0.63 -11.71
N CYS A 116 -1.09 0.48 -11.22
CA CYS A 116 -0.72 1.05 -9.94
C CYS A 116 -0.89 0.03 -8.80
N PHE A 117 -2.05 -0.64 -8.75
CA PHE A 117 -2.31 -1.72 -7.78
C PHE A 117 -1.36 -2.91 -7.96
N VAL A 118 -1.10 -3.31 -9.21
CA VAL A 118 -0.17 -4.40 -9.52
C VAL A 118 1.24 -4.08 -9.01
N ILE A 119 1.75 -2.87 -9.28
CA ILE A 119 3.08 -2.43 -8.83
C ILE A 119 3.15 -2.49 -7.30
N HIS A 120 2.18 -1.93 -6.59
CA HIS A 120 2.18 -1.96 -5.13
C HIS A 120 2.12 -3.37 -4.55
N ARG A 121 1.31 -4.24 -5.15
CA ARG A 121 1.26 -5.65 -4.75
C ARG A 121 2.61 -6.33 -4.98
N LEU A 122 3.25 -6.10 -6.12
CA LEU A 122 4.54 -6.69 -6.45
C LEU A 122 5.67 -6.15 -5.55
N THR A 123 5.72 -4.84 -5.30
CA THR A 123 6.71 -4.22 -4.40
C THR A 123 6.59 -4.80 -2.99
N LYS A 124 5.35 -4.94 -2.46
CA LYS A 124 5.13 -5.57 -1.15
C LYS A 124 5.59 -7.02 -1.14
N LEU A 125 5.27 -7.78 -2.18
CA LEU A 125 5.66 -9.19 -2.28
C LEU A 125 7.20 -9.36 -2.32
N ILE A 126 7.90 -8.47 -3.02
CA ILE A 126 9.36 -8.47 -3.09
C ILE A 126 9.98 -8.08 -1.75
N ALA A 127 9.41 -7.09 -1.04
CA ALA A 127 9.85 -6.70 0.28
C ALA A 127 9.67 -7.86 1.30
N ASP A 128 8.53 -8.54 1.26
CA ASP A 128 8.25 -9.70 2.11
C ASP A 128 9.25 -10.84 1.82
N GLN A 129 9.51 -11.15 0.54
CA GLN A 129 10.50 -12.18 0.16
C GLN A 129 11.93 -11.80 0.59
N ALA A 130 12.30 -10.52 0.49
CA ALA A 130 13.61 -10.04 0.94
C ALA A 130 13.79 -10.20 2.45
N SER A 131 12.76 -9.88 3.25
CA SER A 131 12.80 -10.05 4.71
C SER A 131 12.93 -11.52 5.12
N MET A 132 12.18 -12.42 4.50
CA MET A 132 12.25 -13.86 4.77
C MET A 132 13.62 -14.45 4.44
N LEU A 133 14.26 -14.00 3.36
CA LEU A 133 15.61 -14.44 3.01
C LEU A 133 16.67 -13.88 3.98
N ALA A 134 16.51 -12.65 4.46
CA ALA A 134 17.40 -12.07 5.46
C ALA A 134 17.31 -12.84 6.80
N ASP A 135 16.09 -13.17 7.23
CA ASP A 135 15.85 -13.97 8.44
C ASP A 135 16.46 -15.37 8.31
N GLN A 136 16.32 -16.02 7.15
CA GLN A 136 16.92 -17.32 6.88
C GLN A 136 18.46 -17.26 6.92
N GLN A 137 19.05 -16.20 6.36
CA GLN A 137 20.50 -15.99 6.40
C GLN A 137 21.01 -15.76 7.83
N ALA A 138 20.35 -14.89 8.61
CA ALA A 138 20.70 -14.65 10.01
C ALA A 138 20.54 -15.92 10.87
N ALA A 139 19.49 -16.71 10.64
CA ALA A 139 19.31 -18.00 11.32
C ALA A 139 20.41 -19.01 10.96
N SER A 140 20.81 -19.06 9.68
CA SER A 140 21.90 -19.95 9.24
C SER A 140 23.27 -19.54 9.79
N GLU A 141 23.54 -18.24 9.91
CA GLU A 141 24.76 -17.71 10.52
C GLU A 141 24.78 -18.00 12.03
N ALA A 142 23.65 -17.84 12.72
CA ALA A 142 23.53 -18.22 14.13
C ALA A 142 23.76 -19.72 14.38
N LEU A 143 23.28 -20.60 13.49
CA LEU A 143 23.52 -22.04 13.55
C LEU A 143 24.98 -22.42 13.28
N ASN A 144 25.63 -21.74 12.34
CA ASN A 144 27.05 -21.93 12.04
C ASN A 144 27.96 -21.42 13.18
N CYS A 145 27.60 -20.30 13.83
CA CYS A 145 28.31 -19.81 15.02
C CYS A 145 28.08 -20.65 16.28
N ARG A 146 26.99 -21.45 16.34
CA ARG A 146 26.68 -22.34 17.47
C ARG A 146 27.27 -23.75 17.32
N SER A 147 27.81 -24.09 16.14
CA SER A 147 28.49 -25.35 15.90
C SER A 147 29.93 -25.28 16.46
N PRO A 148 30.37 -26.19 17.33
CA PRO A 148 31.69 -26.13 17.94
C PRO A 148 32.80 -26.29 16.88
N PRO A 149 33.90 -25.52 16.95
CA PRO A 149 35.02 -25.69 16.04
C PRO A 149 35.74 -27.00 16.37
N SER A 150 35.45 -28.08 15.64
CA SER A 150 36.27 -29.28 15.66
C SER A 150 37.56 -29.01 14.87
N ALA A 151 38.62 -28.72 15.63
CA ALA A 151 40.01 -29.06 15.38
C ALA A 151 40.61 -28.78 13.98
N SER A 152 41.38 -27.69 13.88
CA SER A 152 42.76 -27.78 13.38
C SER A 152 43.58 -26.61 13.91
N LEU A 153 44.46 -26.91 14.87
CA LEU A 153 45.53 -26.05 15.33
C LEU A 153 46.66 -26.07 14.31
N ALA A 154 47.04 -24.91 13.78
CA ALA A 154 48.35 -24.70 13.16
C ALA A 154 48.91 -23.36 13.66
N PRO A 155 50.05 -23.34 14.38
CA PRO A 155 50.72 -22.09 14.73
C PRO A 155 51.75 -21.75 13.64
N GLY A 156 51.64 -20.57 13.04
CA GLY A 156 52.61 -20.12 12.04
C GLY A 156 52.39 -18.69 11.57
N ASN A 157 53.20 -17.77 12.12
CA ASN A 157 53.65 -16.49 11.56
C ASN A 157 52.67 -15.63 10.74
N GLN A 158 52.32 -14.45 11.27
CA GLN A 158 52.90 -13.22 10.76
C GLN A 158 52.63 -12.00 11.66
N ILE A 159 53.74 -11.35 11.99
CA ILE A 159 53.88 -10.02 12.56
C ILE A 159 53.28 -9.00 11.57
N VAL A 160 52.70 -7.92 12.12
CA VAL A 160 52.19 -6.67 11.50
C VAL A 160 50.67 -6.51 11.67
N SER A 161 50.23 -5.94 12.80
CA SER A 161 49.05 -5.04 12.92
C SER A 161 48.70 -4.59 14.35
N SER A 162 49.61 -4.68 15.33
CA SER A 162 49.34 -4.32 16.74
C SER A 162 49.22 -2.81 17.06
N ARG A 163 48.87 -1.95 16.10
CA ARG A 163 48.60 -0.52 16.35
C ARG A 163 47.24 0.00 15.92
N GLN A 164 46.42 -0.82 15.25
CA GLN A 164 45.08 -0.40 14.77
C GLN A 164 43.91 -1.10 15.48
N SER A 165 44.19 -2.11 16.32
CA SER A 165 43.17 -2.89 17.03
C SER A 165 42.65 -2.21 18.31
N LEU A 166 43.43 -1.34 18.96
CA LEU A 166 43.03 -0.69 20.21
C LEU A 166 42.04 0.48 20.02
N THR A 167 42.06 1.15 18.86
CA THR A 167 41.13 2.25 18.56
C THR A 167 39.79 1.78 18.01
N ARG A 168 39.75 0.59 17.39
CA ARG A 168 38.52 0.01 16.80
C ARG A 168 37.72 -0.81 17.82
N SER A 169 38.36 -1.40 18.81
CA SER A 169 37.67 -2.17 19.87
C SER A 169 36.83 -1.29 20.80
N GLY A 170 37.32 -0.08 21.16
CA GLY A 170 36.55 0.88 21.96
C GLY A 170 35.34 1.46 21.22
N SER A 171 35.48 1.74 19.93
CA SER A 171 34.37 2.20 19.07
C SER A 171 33.28 1.13 18.89
N LEU A 172 33.64 -0.16 18.87
CA LEU A 172 32.69 -1.26 18.75
C LEU A 172 31.97 -1.55 20.07
N GLU A 173 32.63 -1.41 21.22
CA GLU A 173 31.99 -1.55 22.53
C GLU A 173 30.98 -0.44 22.81
N GLU A 174 31.28 0.79 22.38
CA GLU A 174 30.38 1.94 22.50
C GLU A 174 29.15 1.79 21.58
N GLU A 175 29.33 1.31 20.35
CA GLU A 175 28.23 1.02 19.42
C GLU A 175 27.36 -0.16 19.90
N ILE A 176 27.96 -1.19 20.53
CA ILE A 176 27.20 -2.29 21.16
C ILE A 176 26.41 -1.80 22.39
N ALA A 177 26.97 -0.89 23.18
CA ALA A 177 26.27 -0.31 24.32
C ALA A 177 25.10 0.59 23.87
N GLU A 178 25.29 1.38 22.82
CA GLU A 178 24.26 2.24 22.25
C GLU A 178 23.12 1.42 21.61
N LEU A 179 23.45 0.37 20.85
CA LEU A 179 22.46 -0.54 20.27
C LEU A 179 21.66 -1.29 21.33
N LYS A 180 22.29 -1.71 22.44
CA LYS A 180 21.58 -2.33 23.57
C LYS A 180 20.61 -1.35 24.25
N ALA A 181 21.02 -0.09 24.43
CA ALA A 181 20.15 0.94 24.98
C ALA A 181 18.95 1.22 24.05
N GLN A 182 19.17 1.28 22.73
CA GLN A 182 18.08 1.46 21.76
C GLN A 182 17.12 0.26 21.72
N ILE A 183 17.62 -0.98 21.87
CA ILE A 183 16.77 -2.18 21.97
C ILE A 183 15.90 -2.13 23.22
N GLU A 184 16.45 -1.75 24.37
CA GLU A 184 15.69 -1.64 25.63
C GLU A 184 14.57 -0.58 25.53
N ILE A 185 14.89 0.59 24.97
CA ILE A 185 13.89 1.65 24.72
C ILE A 185 12.79 1.14 23.78
N THR A 186 13.17 0.46 22.70
CA THR A 186 12.21 -0.10 21.73
C THR A 186 11.34 -1.20 22.36
N ILE A 187 11.88 -2.01 23.27
CA ILE A 187 11.14 -3.04 24.00
C ILE A 187 10.12 -2.40 24.95
N GLU A 188 10.49 -1.35 25.69
CA GLU A 188 9.58 -0.64 26.58
C GLU A 188 8.48 0.11 25.81
N GLU A 189 8.80 0.76 24.70
CA GLU A 189 7.79 1.37 23.82
C GLU A 189 6.81 0.32 23.26
N LYS A 190 7.31 -0.86 22.86
CA LYS A 190 6.47 -1.96 22.40
C LYS A 190 5.61 -2.54 23.53
N ARG A 191 6.13 -2.58 24.76
CA ARG A 191 5.38 -3.03 25.95
C ARG A 191 4.24 -2.07 26.27
N LEU A 192 4.50 -0.77 26.21
CA LEU A 192 3.50 0.29 26.42
C LEU A 192 2.43 0.27 25.31
N ALA A 193 2.83 0.22 24.04
CA ALA A 193 1.89 0.08 22.94
C ALA A 193 1.07 -1.23 23.03
N GLY A 194 1.67 -2.29 23.58
CA GLY A 194 1.00 -3.56 23.85
C GLY A 194 -0.04 -3.50 24.98
N SER A 195 0.18 -2.69 26.03
CA SER A 195 -0.83 -2.46 27.08
C SER A 195 -1.99 -1.63 26.54
N ASP A 196 -1.71 -0.55 25.80
CA ASP A 196 -2.73 0.34 25.23
C ASP A 196 -3.64 -0.41 24.25
N LEU A 197 -3.07 -1.33 23.46
CA LEU A 197 -3.83 -2.17 22.53
C LEU A 197 -4.73 -3.19 23.26
N ARG A 198 -4.31 -3.69 24.44
CA ARG A 198 -5.15 -4.54 25.28
C ARG A 198 -6.31 -3.76 25.87
N GLU A 199 -6.07 -2.54 26.35
CA GLU A 199 -7.10 -1.65 26.87
C GLU A 199 -8.08 -1.22 25.78
N ALA A 200 -7.61 -0.83 24.60
CA ALA A 200 -8.47 -0.54 23.45
C ALA A 200 -9.34 -1.75 23.07
N ARG A 201 -8.79 -2.96 23.13
CA ARG A 201 -9.54 -4.19 22.82
C ARG A 201 -10.64 -4.48 23.83
N THR A 202 -10.40 -4.25 25.12
CA THR A 202 -11.45 -4.44 26.15
C THR A 202 -12.55 -3.39 26.01
N LEU A 203 -12.20 -2.14 25.70
CA LEU A 203 -13.17 -1.07 25.42
C LEU A 203 -14.03 -1.40 24.19
N VAL A 204 -13.44 -1.84 23.08
CA VAL A 204 -14.19 -2.26 21.88
C VAL A 204 -15.13 -3.43 22.20
N ALA A 205 -14.69 -4.39 23.02
CA ALA A 205 -15.53 -5.51 23.43
C ALA A 205 -16.71 -5.07 24.31
N GLN A 206 -16.53 -4.06 25.17
CA GLN A 206 -17.61 -3.44 25.94
C GLN A 206 -18.58 -2.69 25.03
N LEU A 207 -18.09 -1.80 24.16
CA LEU A 207 -18.92 -1.07 23.21
C LEU A 207 -19.74 -2.00 22.30
N THR A 208 -19.17 -3.14 21.90
CA THR A 208 -19.88 -4.14 21.08
C THR A 208 -21.07 -4.74 21.83
N LYS A 209 -20.92 -5.00 23.14
CA LYS A 209 -22.03 -5.49 23.98
C LYS A 209 -23.10 -4.43 24.14
N ASP A 210 -22.72 -3.20 24.43
CA ASP A 210 -23.64 -2.08 24.60
C ASP A 210 -24.43 -1.82 23.31
N TYR A 211 -23.75 -1.90 22.16
CA TYR A 211 -24.39 -1.78 20.85
C TYR A 211 -25.41 -2.90 20.61
N ALA A 212 -25.07 -4.15 20.92
CA ALA A 212 -25.99 -5.28 20.80
C ALA A 212 -27.24 -5.12 21.70
N GLU A 213 -27.06 -4.61 22.93
CA GLU A 213 -28.17 -4.34 23.84
C GLU A 213 -29.09 -3.22 23.32
N ILE A 214 -28.51 -2.13 22.80
CA ILE A 214 -29.27 -1.02 22.20
C ILE A 214 -30.07 -1.51 21.00
N VAL A 215 -29.50 -2.35 20.14
CA VAL A 215 -30.20 -2.93 18.99
C VAL A 215 -31.38 -3.80 19.46
N ALA A 216 -31.19 -4.64 20.47
CA ALA A 216 -32.27 -5.46 21.03
C ALA A 216 -33.40 -4.59 21.63
N LYS A 217 -33.06 -3.51 22.34
CA LYS A 217 -34.05 -2.56 22.87
C LYS A 217 -34.79 -1.83 21.74
N HIS A 218 -34.08 -1.42 20.69
CA HIS A 218 -34.68 -0.77 19.53
C HIS A 218 -35.67 -1.69 18.82
N ASP A 219 -35.31 -2.97 18.63
CA ASP A 219 -36.18 -3.96 17.99
C ASP A 219 -37.41 -4.28 18.84
N ALA A 220 -37.25 -4.40 20.17
CA ALA A 220 -38.37 -4.57 21.09
C ALA A 220 -39.34 -3.39 21.05
N LEU A 221 -38.82 -2.15 21.09
CA LEU A 221 -39.62 -0.93 21.01
C LEU A 221 -40.35 -0.80 19.67
N LYS A 222 -39.69 -1.17 18.57
CA LYS A 222 -40.30 -1.19 17.23
C LYS A 222 -41.47 -2.17 17.17
N LEU A 223 -41.34 -3.33 17.81
CA LEU A 223 -42.39 -4.36 17.87
C LEU A 223 -43.56 -3.91 18.75
N GLU A 224 -43.30 -3.24 19.88
CA GLU A 224 -44.33 -2.62 20.72
C GLU A 224 -45.08 -1.50 19.99
N LEU A 225 -44.39 -0.65 19.22
CA LEU A 225 -45.04 0.37 18.39
C LEU A 225 -45.92 -0.26 17.31
N GLN A 226 -45.46 -1.33 16.65
CA GLN A 226 -46.25 -2.06 15.67
C GLN A 226 -47.48 -2.75 16.28
N SER A 227 -47.38 -3.28 17.50
CA SER A 227 -48.53 -3.88 18.19
C SER A 227 -49.53 -2.81 18.65
N ARG A 228 -49.05 -1.66 19.13
CA ARG A 228 -49.90 -0.50 19.47
C ARG A 228 -50.61 0.09 18.26
N LEU A 229 -49.96 0.12 17.09
CA LEU A 229 -50.54 0.61 15.85
C LEU A 229 -51.56 -0.37 15.23
N SER A 230 -51.39 -1.67 15.47
CA SER A 230 -52.32 -2.72 14.98
C SER A 230 -53.45 -3.05 15.97
N ALA A 231 -53.39 -2.57 17.21
CA ALA A 231 -54.51 -2.60 18.13
C ALA A 231 -55.63 -1.67 17.59
N PRO A 232 -56.84 -2.17 17.30
CA PRO A 232 -57.93 -1.32 16.86
C PRO A 232 -58.24 -0.32 17.96
N THR A 233 -58.30 0.97 17.62
CA THR A 233 -58.81 2.05 18.45
C THR A 233 -60.26 1.72 18.80
N GLY A 234 -60.45 1.05 19.94
CA GLY A 234 -61.74 0.68 20.49
C GLY A 234 -62.17 1.68 21.54
N GLN A 235 -63.22 2.43 21.17
CA GLN A 235 -64.00 3.45 21.89
C GLN A 235 -63.48 4.89 21.84
#